data_AF-A0A842P9A9-F1
#
_entry.id   AF-A0A842P9A9-F1
#
_cell.length_a   1.000
_cell.length_b   1.000
_cell.length_c   1.000
_cell.angle_alpha   90.00
_cell.angle_beta   90.00
_cell.angle_gamma   90.00
#
_symmetry.space_group_name_H-M   'P 1'
#
loop_
_entity.id
_entity.type
_entity.pdbx_description
1 polymer ?
#
loop_
_entity_poly.entity_id
_entity_poly.type
_entity_poly.pdbx_seq_one_letter_code
_entity_poly.pdbx_strand_id
1 'polypeptide(L)'
;MGSFQVSAGRDVVLKDIIIAGEVNYYSEIVGNVRDLTRDILEKMNLRARKIYEALFALEDLREIFRQALPTGLDESEEEQLSNGIARVETILRDLKEGGRIIRALIESHQKIISEIIEIIKSTTHLSNDKEKGDGGHE
;
A
#
# COMPACT_ATOMS: atom_id res chain seq x y z
N MET A 1 -38.70 49.91 5.48
CA MET A 1 -39.33 48.59 5.61
C MET A 1 -38.68 47.71 4.54
N GLY A 2 -37.62 46.92 4.80
CA GLY A 2 -37.50 45.89 5.85
C GLY A 2 -38.41 44.74 5.45
N SER A 3 -37.99 43.55 5.02
CA SER A 3 -36.69 42.86 5.03
C SER A 3 -36.78 41.73 4.01
N PHE A 4 -35.75 41.55 3.18
CA PHE A 4 -35.67 40.45 2.20
C PHE A 4 -35.48 39.12 2.95
N GLN A 5 -36.47 38.23 2.91
CA GLN A 5 -36.33 36.85 3.37
C GLN A 5 -35.37 36.09 2.44
N VAL A 6 -34.10 35.97 2.82
CA VAL A 6 -33.16 35.03 2.21
C VAL A 6 -32.33 34.38 3.30
N SER A 7 -32.81 33.31 3.94
CA SER A 7 -31.95 32.60 4.89
C SER A 7 -32.14 31.09 5.01
N ALA A 8 -33.14 30.46 4.38
CA ALA A 8 -33.29 29.00 4.46
C ALA A 8 -32.70 28.26 3.24
N GLY A 9 -32.91 28.78 2.02
CA GLY A 9 -32.56 28.06 0.78
C GLY A 9 -31.07 28.00 0.45
N ARG A 10 -30.25 28.98 0.88
CA ARG A 10 -28.80 28.96 0.62
C ARG A 10 -28.03 28.04 1.57
N ASP A 11 -28.52 27.89 2.79
CA ASP A 11 -27.84 27.13 3.84
C ASP A 11 -27.99 25.61 3.64
N VAL A 12 -29.13 25.18 3.11
CA VAL A 12 -29.36 23.79 2.67
C VAL A 12 -28.50 23.46 1.44
N VAL A 13 -28.46 24.36 0.45
CA VAL A 13 -27.65 24.16 -0.77
C VAL A 13 -26.14 24.13 -0.44
N LEU A 14 -25.67 24.95 0.50
CA LEU A 14 -24.28 24.90 0.97
C LEU A 14 -23.96 23.58 1.69
N LYS A 15 -24.85 23.08 2.56
CA LYS A 15 -24.67 21.77 3.20
C LYS A 15 -24.66 20.63 2.18
N ASP A 16 -25.56 20.63 1.21
CA ASP A 16 -25.62 19.60 0.19
C ASP A 16 -24.39 19.61 -0.73
N ILE A 17 -23.85 20.79 -1.06
CA ILE A 17 -22.60 20.92 -1.83
C ILE A 17 -21.38 20.45 -1.02
N ILE A 18 -21.30 20.78 0.27
CA ILE A 18 -20.22 20.33 1.15
C ILE A 18 -20.27 18.81 1.32
N ILE A 19 -21.46 18.24 1.57
CA ILE A 19 -21.65 16.79 1.70
C ILE A 19 -21.32 16.10 0.37
N ALA A 20 -21.76 16.63 -0.77
CA ALA A 20 -21.44 16.06 -2.08
C ALA A 20 -19.93 16.11 -2.37
N GLY A 21 -19.24 17.20 -2.02
CA GLY A 21 -17.80 17.33 -2.14
C GLY A 21 -17.03 16.36 -1.23
N GLU A 22 -17.47 16.21 0.02
CA GLU A 22 -16.91 15.23 0.96
C GLU A 22 -17.13 13.79 0.48
N VAL A 23 -18.34 13.44 0.06
CA VAL A 23 -18.65 12.10 -0.48
C VAL A 23 -17.80 11.78 -1.71
N ASN A 24 -17.57 12.75 -2.59
CA ASN A 24 -16.73 12.56 -3.77
C ASN A 24 -15.26 12.34 -3.38
N TYR A 25 -14.73 13.14 -2.43
CA TYR A 25 -13.39 12.98 -1.87
C TYR A 25 -13.18 11.62 -1.19
N TYR A 26 -14.14 11.15 -0.39
CA TYR A 26 -14.08 9.82 0.22
C TYR A 26 -14.16 8.71 -0.83
N SER A 27 -14.95 8.88 -1.89
CA SER A 27 -15.05 7.88 -2.97
C SER A 27 -13.74 7.70 -3.74
N GLU A 28 -13.01 8.79 -3.99
CA GLU A 28 -11.70 8.79 -4.64
C GLU A 28 -10.64 8.11 -3.77
N ILE A 29 -10.62 8.42 -2.46
CA ILE A 29 -9.73 7.75 -1.50
C ILE A 29 -10.00 6.24 -1.45
N VAL A 30 -11.27 5.82 -1.39
CA VAL A 30 -11.63 4.39 -1.36
C VAL A 30 -11.25 3.69 -2.67
N GLY A 31 -11.40 4.36 -3.81
CA GLY A 31 -10.93 3.86 -5.12
C GLY A 31 -9.43 3.61 -5.12
N ASN A 32 -8.65 4.62 -4.71
CA ASN A 32 -7.19 4.56 -4.64
C ASN A 32 -6.70 3.45 -3.70
N VAL A 33 -7.31 3.29 -2.51
CA VAL A 33 -6.96 2.22 -1.56
C VAL A 33 -7.26 0.84 -2.14
N ARG A 34 -8.34 0.67 -2.90
CA ARG A 34 -8.71 -0.61 -3.52
C ARG A 34 -7.70 -1.02 -4.60
N ASP A 35 -7.37 -0.11 -5.51
CA ASP A 35 -6.45 -0.41 -6.62
C ASP A 35 -5.04 -0.71 -6.10
N LEU A 36 -4.62 0.03 -5.10
CA LEU A 36 -3.38 -0.21 -4.37
C LEU A 36 -3.34 -1.55 -3.62
N THR A 37 -4.44 -1.95 -3.00
CA THR A 37 -4.55 -3.28 -2.36
C THR A 37 -4.42 -4.39 -3.40
N ARG A 38 -4.97 -4.19 -4.60
CA ARG A 38 -4.84 -5.11 -5.74
C ARG A 38 -3.37 -5.21 -6.17
N ASP A 39 -2.68 -4.08 -6.33
CA ASP A 39 -1.27 -4.04 -6.72
C ASP A 39 -0.36 -4.73 -5.69
N ILE A 40 -0.64 -4.56 -4.39
CA ILE A 40 0.08 -5.25 -3.33
C ILE A 40 -0.12 -6.76 -3.42
N LEU A 41 -1.35 -7.22 -3.63
CA LEU A 41 -1.67 -8.63 -3.75
C LEU A 41 -0.99 -9.27 -4.97
N GLU A 42 -0.98 -8.55 -6.10
CA GLU A 42 -0.29 -8.97 -7.32
C GLU A 42 1.23 -9.06 -7.11
N LYS A 43 1.84 -8.04 -6.50
CA LYS A 43 3.26 -8.04 -6.15
C LYS A 43 3.62 -9.17 -5.18
N MET A 44 2.74 -9.50 -4.24
CA MET A 44 2.94 -10.62 -3.31
C MET A 44 2.92 -11.97 -4.04
N ASN A 45 2.00 -12.16 -5.00
CA ASN A 45 1.96 -13.36 -5.85
C ASN A 45 3.22 -13.49 -6.72
N LEU A 46 3.74 -12.38 -7.25
CA LEU A 46 5.00 -12.38 -8.00
C LEU A 46 6.20 -12.78 -7.13
N ARG A 47 6.23 -12.36 -5.84
CA ARG A 47 7.27 -12.81 -4.90
C ARG A 47 7.20 -14.30 -4.62
N ALA A 48 5.99 -14.85 -4.42
CA ALA A 48 5.83 -16.30 -4.26
C ALA A 48 6.35 -17.07 -5.49
N ARG A 49 6.00 -16.61 -6.69
CA ARG A 49 6.52 -17.19 -7.94
C ARG A 49 8.05 -17.16 -8.02
N LYS A 50 8.66 -16.04 -7.65
CA LYS A 50 10.13 -15.87 -7.62
C LYS A 50 10.81 -16.75 -6.58
N ILE A 51 10.16 -17.04 -5.45
CA ILE A 51 10.65 -18.02 -4.46
C ILE A 51 10.68 -19.41 -5.08
N TYR A 52 9.61 -19.85 -5.75
CA TYR A 52 9.62 -21.14 -6.43
C TYR A 52 10.68 -21.21 -7.54
N GLU A 53 10.86 -20.12 -8.29
CA GLU A 53 11.94 -20.03 -9.30
C GLU A 53 13.33 -20.23 -8.67
N ALA A 54 13.59 -19.63 -7.50
CA ALA A 54 14.83 -19.84 -6.76
C ALA A 54 14.98 -21.29 -6.28
N LEU A 55 13.91 -21.91 -5.78
CA LEU A 55 13.94 -23.30 -5.33
C LEU A 55 14.23 -24.26 -6.49
N PHE A 56 13.64 -24.04 -7.67
CA PHE A 56 13.95 -24.83 -8.86
C PHE A 56 15.40 -24.62 -9.32
N ALA A 57 15.90 -23.38 -9.31
CA ALA A 57 17.29 -23.11 -9.66
C ALA A 57 18.28 -23.82 -8.70
N LEU A 58 17.96 -23.89 -7.41
CA LEU A 58 18.75 -24.64 -6.43
C LEU A 58 18.65 -26.16 -6.64
N GLU A 59 17.49 -26.65 -7.06
CA GLU A 59 17.31 -28.06 -7.43
C GLU A 59 18.14 -28.43 -8.66
N ASP A 60 18.19 -27.56 -9.68
CA ASP A 60 19.06 -27.73 -10.85
C ASP A 60 20.54 -27.81 -10.43
N LEU A 61 20.99 -26.94 -9.51
CA LEU A 61 22.34 -26.98 -8.96
C LEU A 61 22.63 -28.27 -8.20
N ARG A 62 21.67 -28.74 -7.39
CA ARG A 62 21.80 -30.01 -6.68
C ARG A 62 21.94 -31.18 -7.64
N GLU A 63 21.25 -31.14 -8.78
CA GLU A 63 21.32 -32.18 -9.80
C GLU A 63 22.73 -32.31 -10.40
N ILE A 64 23.41 -31.19 -10.66
CA ILE A 64 24.79 -31.17 -11.13
C ILE A 64 25.69 -31.94 -10.15
N PHE A 65 25.61 -31.63 -8.86
CA PHE A 65 26.37 -32.36 -7.83
C PHE A 65 25.98 -33.84 -7.73
N ARG A 66 24.72 -34.20 -7.98
CA ARG A 66 24.27 -35.59 -7.95
C ARG A 66 24.89 -36.40 -9.07
N GLN A 67 25.00 -35.82 -10.27
CA GLN A 67 25.57 -36.46 -11.45
C GLN A 67 27.10 -36.58 -11.36
N ALA A 68 27.72 -35.60 -10.71
CA ALA A 68 29.15 -35.56 -10.47
C ALA A 68 29.66 -36.59 -9.44
N LEU A 69 28.77 -37.27 -8.70
CA LEU A 69 29.19 -38.25 -7.70
C LEU A 69 29.47 -39.64 -8.32
N PRO A 70 30.57 -40.32 -7.92
CA PRO A 70 31.57 -39.92 -6.93
C PRO A 70 32.78 -39.18 -7.51
N THR A 71 32.81 -38.95 -8.83
CA THR A 71 33.99 -38.49 -9.58
C THR A 71 34.40 -37.04 -9.30
N GLY A 72 33.51 -36.24 -8.73
CA GLY A 72 33.65 -34.78 -8.68
C GLY A 72 33.20 -34.15 -10.01
N LEU A 73 33.21 -32.81 -10.02
CA LEU A 73 32.76 -32.00 -11.16
C LEU A 73 33.84 -31.93 -12.24
N ASP A 74 33.45 -32.07 -13.51
CA ASP A 74 34.30 -31.76 -14.64
C ASP A 74 34.27 -30.26 -15.02
N GLU A 75 35.10 -29.84 -15.97
CA GLU A 75 35.18 -28.42 -16.39
C GLU A 75 33.85 -27.87 -16.92
N SER A 76 33.05 -28.70 -17.60
CA SER A 76 31.74 -28.32 -18.12
C SER A 76 30.72 -28.20 -16.99
N GLU A 77 30.71 -29.15 -16.05
CA GLU A 77 29.85 -29.11 -14.88
C GLU A 77 30.18 -27.93 -13.97
N GLU A 78 31.44 -27.51 -13.86
CA GLU A 78 31.80 -26.29 -13.14
C GLU A 78 31.34 -25.00 -13.80
N GLU A 79 31.36 -24.95 -15.13
CA GLU A 79 30.74 -23.84 -15.86
C GLU A 79 29.23 -23.81 -15.62
N GLN A 80 28.56 -24.97 -15.62
CA GLN A 80 27.13 -25.06 -15.33
C GLN A 80 26.80 -24.66 -13.88
N LEU A 81 27.62 -25.07 -12.91
CA LEU A 81 27.50 -24.66 -11.52
C LEU A 81 27.62 -23.13 -11.40
N SER A 82 28.65 -22.55 -12.00
CA SER A 82 28.88 -21.09 -11.99
C SER A 82 27.69 -20.32 -12.57
N ASN A 83 27.17 -20.77 -13.73
CA ASN A 83 26.00 -20.17 -14.37
C ASN A 83 24.74 -20.31 -13.50
N GLY A 84 24.54 -21.46 -12.86
CA GLY A 84 23.42 -21.69 -11.95
C GLY A 84 23.49 -20.81 -10.70
N ILE A 85 24.68 -20.61 -10.13
CA ILE A 85 24.91 -19.68 -9.00
C ILE A 85 24.55 -18.26 -9.41
N ALA A 86 25.04 -17.77 -10.55
CA ALA A 86 24.72 -16.42 -11.05
C ALA A 86 23.20 -16.22 -11.27
N ARG A 87 22.51 -17.27 -11.73
CA ARG A 87 21.04 -17.25 -11.86
C ARG A 87 20.35 -17.12 -10.49
N VAL A 88 20.77 -17.91 -9.49
CA VAL A 88 20.22 -17.81 -8.13
C VAL A 88 20.45 -16.42 -7.53
N GLU A 89 21.65 -15.87 -7.68
CA GLU A 89 21.97 -14.52 -7.20
C GLU A 89 21.07 -13.44 -7.81
N THR A 90 20.80 -13.54 -9.12
CA THR A 90 19.89 -12.64 -9.82
C THR A 90 18.47 -12.72 -9.24
N ILE A 91 17.94 -13.92 -9.04
CA ILE A 91 16.61 -14.12 -8.46
C ILE A 91 16.54 -13.56 -7.03
N LEU A 92 17.59 -13.78 -6.22
CA LEU A 92 17.66 -13.25 -4.86
C LEU A 92 17.72 -11.72 -4.82
N ARG A 93 18.42 -11.10 -5.78
CA ARG A 93 18.45 -9.63 -5.92
C ARG A 93 17.05 -9.09 -6.24
N ASP A 94 16.35 -9.71 -7.18
CA ASP A 94 14.98 -9.32 -7.55
C ASP A 94 14.00 -9.47 -6.38
N LEU A 95 14.13 -10.56 -5.60
CA LEU A 95 13.33 -10.80 -4.40
C LEU A 95 13.56 -9.75 -3.29
N LYS A 96 14.82 -9.33 -3.11
CA LYS A 96 15.20 -8.28 -2.17
C LYS A 96 14.61 -6.94 -2.59
N GLU A 97 14.71 -6.60 -3.87
CA GLU A 97 14.21 -5.33 -4.40
C GLU A 97 12.68 -5.25 -4.32
N GLY A 98 11.99 -6.32 -4.74
CA GLY A 98 10.54 -6.41 -4.57
C GLY A 98 10.07 -6.31 -3.12
N GLY A 99 10.87 -6.81 -2.17
CA GLY A 99 10.61 -6.67 -0.73
C GLY A 99 10.73 -5.24 -0.20
N ARG A 100 11.70 -4.46 -0.70
CA ARG A 100 11.88 -3.05 -0.33
C ARG A 100 10.72 -2.20 -0.81
N ILE A 101 10.26 -2.41 -2.04
CA ILE A 101 9.14 -1.66 -2.63
C ILE A 101 7.86 -1.87 -1.82
N ILE A 102 7.54 -3.11 -1.46
CA ILE A 102 6.34 -3.39 -0.64
C ILE A 102 6.46 -2.74 0.74
N ARG A 103 7.65 -2.80 1.36
CA ARG A 103 7.88 -2.17 2.67
C ARG A 103 7.70 -0.65 2.62
N ALA A 104 8.35 0.02 1.67
CA ALA A 104 8.24 1.47 1.50
C ALA A 104 6.79 1.92 1.26
N LEU A 105 6.03 1.10 0.52
CA LEU A 105 4.62 1.35 0.26
C LEU A 105 3.77 1.23 1.55
N ILE A 106 4.01 0.20 2.36
CA ILE A 106 3.34 0.03 3.67
C ILE A 106 3.65 1.20 4.60
N GLU A 107 4.90 1.62 4.68
CA GLU A 107 5.34 2.75 5.50
C GLU A 107 4.67 4.06 5.07
N SER A 108 4.59 4.30 3.75
CA SER A 108 3.88 5.46 3.20
C SER A 108 2.39 5.46 3.59
N HIS A 109 1.71 4.31 3.59
CA HIS A 109 0.31 4.23 4.00
C HIS A 109 0.11 4.43 5.49
N GLN A 110 0.98 3.87 6.32
CA GLN A 110 0.91 4.09 7.77
C GLN A 110 1.00 5.59 8.10
N LYS A 111 1.82 6.32 7.34
CA LYS A 111 1.93 7.78 7.45
C LYS A 111 0.64 8.49 7.04
N ILE A 112 0.08 8.17 5.87
CA ILE A 112 -1.19 8.77 5.39
C ILE A 112 -2.34 8.48 6.36
N ILE A 113 -2.46 7.25 6.85
CA ILE A 113 -3.49 6.86 7.82
C ILE A 113 -3.35 7.68 9.12
N SER A 114 -2.12 7.87 9.59
CA SER A 114 -1.86 8.70 10.78
C SER A 114 -2.26 10.16 10.56
N GLU A 115 -1.94 10.73 9.40
CA GLU A 115 -2.34 12.10 9.03
C GLU A 115 -3.87 12.25 8.97
N ILE A 116 -4.58 11.28 8.37
CA ILE A 116 -6.06 11.26 8.33
C ILE A 116 -6.65 11.18 9.75
N ILE A 117 -6.09 10.32 10.61
CA ILE A 117 -6.56 10.19 12.00
C ILE A 117 -6.39 11.52 12.75
N GLU A 118 -5.26 12.22 12.57
CA GLU A 118 -5.04 13.53 13.20
C GLU A 118 -6.01 14.60 12.66
N ILE A 119 -6.29 14.60 11.35
CA ILE A 119 -7.30 15.49 10.77
C ILE A 119 -8.67 15.22 11.40
N ILE A 120 -9.12 13.96 11.48
CA ILE A 120 -10.41 13.59 12.08
C ILE A 120 -10.50 14.00 13.56
N LYS A 121 -9.43 13.81 14.34
CA LYS A 121 -9.37 14.28 15.73
C LYS A 121 -9.54 15.81 15.80
N SER A 122 -8.86 16.56 14.94
CA SER A 122 -8.94 18.02 14.94
C SER A 122 -10.34 18.56 14.58
N THR A 123 -11.05 17.92 13.64
CA THR A 123 -12.42 18.31 13.26
C THR A 123 -13.48 17.88 14.28
N THR A 124 -13.27 16.76 15.00
CA THR A 124 -14.19 16.32 16.05
C THR A 124 -14.11 17.17 17.33
N HIS A 125 -12.95 17.74 17.66
CA HIS A 125 -12.81 18.67 18.78
C HIS A 125 -13.47 20.04 18.54
N LEU A 126 -13.65 20.46 17.28
CA LEU A 126 -14.30 21.74 16.91
C LEU A 126 -15.84 21.72 17.04
N SER A 127 -16.46 20.56 17.32
CA SER A 127 -17.92 20.44 17.48
C SER A 127 -18.44 20.69 18.91
N ASN A 128 -17.57 20.86 19.92
CA ASN A 128 -18.02 20.98 21.32
C ASN A 128 -17.98 22.40 21.91
N ASP A 129 -17.57 23.43 21.16
CA ASP A 129 -17.42 24.80 21.71
C ASP A 129 -18.59 25.76 21.42
N LYS A 130 -19.77 25.25 21.01
CA LYS A 130 -20.97 26.08 20.74
C LYS A 130 -22.16 25.90 21.68
N GLU A 131 -21.99 25.34 22.88
CA GLU A 131 -23.06 25.28 23.90
C GLU A 131 -22.72 25.94 25.25
N LYS A 132 -21.87 26.97 25.25
CA LYS A 132 -21.78 27.88 26.41
C LYS A 132 -21.76 29.33 25.95
N GLY A 133 -22.92 29.82 25.54
CA GLY A 133 -23.10 31.19 25.11
C GLY A 133 -24.54 31.64 25.31
N ASP A 134 -24.78 32.15 26.52
CA ASP A 134 -25.78 33.15 26.85
C ASP A 134 -27.24 32.73 27.05
N GLY A 135 -27.76 33.18 28.18
CA GLY A 135 -29.06 32.83 28.76
C GLY A 135 -29.15 33.28 30.22
N GLY A 136 -28.56 34.43 30.54
CA GLY A 136 -28.89 35.20 31.73
C GLY A 136 -30.11 36.09 31.48
N HIS A 137 -30.84 36.36 32.57
CA HIS A 137 -32.00 37.25 32.75
C HIS A 137 -33.39 36.65 32.57
N GLU A 138 -33.98 36.23 33.69
CA GLU A 138 -34.97 37.04 34.43
C GLU A 138 -34.97 36.67 35.92
#